data_AF-A0AAE9F7M6-F1
#
_entry.id   AF-A0AAE9F7M6-F1
#
_cell.length_a   1.000
_cell.length_b   1.000
_cell.length_c   1.000
_cell.angle_alpha   90.00
_cell.angle_beta   90.00
_cell.angle_gamma   90.00
#
_symmetry.space_group_name_H-M   'P 1'
#
loop_
_entity.id
_entity.type
_entity.pdbx_description
1 polymer ?
#
loop_
_entity_poly.entity_id
_entity_poly.type
_entity_poly.pdbx_seq_one_letter_code
_entity_poly.pdbx_strand_id
1 'polypeptide(L)'
;MGYLNEMWMFDYSIQSYCLAYMHYYDLGKATIFAFSCVILDFVTVLKLNFYRRKVQTGSKAKSPGFQKKEVDFLKQSLTQNLVLFLTLAVYYLAPQIYTDRKTAFLGSTLFWCILNAFDGLVIIKYNSDVRGYIRTGFKKETLMVVVSVGGSVFY
;
A
#
# COMPACT_ATOMS: atom_id res chain seq x y z
N MET A 1 -11.19 -21.19 -15.52
CA MET A 1 -12.01 -20.13 -14.88
C MET A 1 -13.43 -20.26 -15.39
N GLY A 2 -14.39 -20.26 -14.49
CA GLY A 2 -15.82 -20.18 -14.82
C GLY A 2 -16.37 -18.84 -14.35
N TYR A 3 -17.34 -18.29 -15.07
CA TYR A 3 -18.10 -17.15 -14.56
C TYR A 3 -19.12 -17.68 -13.56
N LEU A 4 -18.96 -17.34 -12.29
CA LEU A 4 -19.95 -17.68 -11.28
C LEU A 4 -21.06 -16.64 -11.36
N ASN A 5 -22.16 -17.01 -12.03
CA ASN A 5 -23.41 -16.24 -12.05
C ASN A 5 -23.92 -15.96 -10.65
N GLU A 6 -23.48 -16.71 -9.64
CA GLU A 6 -23.80 -16.53 -8.22
C GLU A 6 -22.84 -15.62 -7.44
N MET A 7 -21.75 -15.13 -8.04
CA MET A 7 -20.85 -14.17 -7.39
C MET A 7 -20.48 -12.98 -8.30
N TRP A 8 -21.01 -12.93 -9.53
CA TRP A 8 -20.67 -11.91 -10.56
C TRP A 8 -19.16 -11.76 -10.73
N MET A 9 -18.43 -12.87 -10.61
CA MET A 9 -16.98 -12.87 -10.71
C MET A 9 -16.51 -14.11 -11.46
N PHE A 10 -15.35 -13.97 -12.09
CA PHE A 10 -14.61 -15.12 -12.58
C PHE A 10 -13.93 -15.79 -11.40
N ASP A 11 -14.19 -17.07 -11.23
CA ASP A 11 -13.59 -17.87 -10.17
C ASP A 11 -13.04 -19.18 -10.73
N TYR A 12 -12.27 -19.86 -9.89
CA TYR A 12 -11.86 -21.23 -10.13
C TYR A 12 -13.09 -22.13 -10.21
N SER A 13 -13.01 -23.16 -11.08
CA SER A 13 -14.06 -24.17 -11.14
C SER A 13 -14.14 -24.92 -9.81
N ILE A 14 -15.34 -25.36 -9.40
CA ILE A 14 -15.58 -26.08 -8.13
C ILE A 14 -14.97 -27.51 -8.15
N GLN A 15 -14.29 -27.89 -9.23
CA GLN A 15 -13.65 -29.19 -9.31
C GLN A 15 -12.42 -29.27 -8.38
N SER A 16 -12.22 -30.43 -7.75
CA SER A 16 -11.26 -30.63 -6.66
C SER A 16 -9.83 -30.22 -7.03
N TYR A 17 -9.42 -30.41 -8.29
CA TYR A 17 -8.10 -29.99 -8.77
C TYR A 17 -7.95 -28.47 -8.89
N CYS A 18 -9.01 -27.75 -9.28
CA CYS A 18 -8.99 -26.28 -9.38
C CYS A 18 -8.95 -25.63 -8.00
N LEU A 19 -9.70 -26.17 -7.04
CA LEU A 19 -9.67 -25.72 -5.64
C LEU A 19 -8.30 -25.98 -4.99
N ALA A 20 -7.73 -27.17 -5.20
CA ALA A 20 -6.37 -27.47 -4.74
C ALA A 20 -5.35 -26.50 -5.35
N TYR A 21 -5.45 -26.23 -6.66
CA TYR A 21 -4.58 -25.27 -7.32
C TYR A 21 -4.72 -23.86 -6.71
N MET A 22 -5.95 -23.36 -6.53
CA MET A 22 -6.20 -22.06 -5.91
C MET A 22 -5.59 -21.96 -4.50
N HIS A 23 -5.82 -22.95 -3.64
CA HIS A 23 -5.33 -22.90 -2.27
C HIS A 23 -3.80 -23.00 -2.18
N TYR A 24 -3.18 -23.94 -2.89
CA TYR A 24 -1.74 -24.18 -2.77
C TYR A 24 -0.88 -23.25 -3.64
N TYR A 25 -1.30 -23.03 -4.89
CA TYR A 25 -0.49 -22.29 -5.85
C TYR A 25 -0.77 -20.80 -5.84
N ASP A 26 -2.02 -20.39 -5.70
CA ASP A 26 -2.37 -18.97 -5.74
C ASP A 26 -2.20 -18.36 -4.34
N LEU A 27 -3.06 -18.76 -3.40
CA LEU A 27 -3.08 -18.24 -2.03
C LEU A 27 -1.82 -18.60 -1.24
N GLY A 28 -1.39 -19.87 -1.28
CA GLY A 28 -0.22 -20.34 -0.56
C GLY A 28 1.06 -19.64 -0.98
N LYS A 29 1.34 -19.57 -2.29
CA LYS A 29 2.55 -18.90 -2.79
C LYS A 29 2.51 -17.40 -2.57
N ALA A 30 1.36 -16.75 -2.80
CA ALA A 30 1.20 -15.31 -2.55
C ALA A 30 1.46 -14.96 -1.08
N THR A 31 0.96 -15.80 -0.15
CA THR A 31 1.16 -15.60 1.29
C THR A 31 2.63 -15.77 1.69
N ILE A 32 3.29 -16.82 1.20
CA ILE A 32 4.73 -17.05 1.49
C ILE A 32 5.57 -15.90 0.94
N PHE A 33 5.28 -15.46 -0.28
CA PHE A 33 5.99 -14.35 -0.90
C PHE A 33 5.80 -13.06 -0.10
N ALA A 34 4.55 -12.68 0.19
CA ALA A 34 4.23 -11.48 0.98
C ALA A 34 4.91 -11.51 2.37
N PHE A 35 4.87 -12.66 3.06
CA PHE A 35 5.53 -12.83 4.34
C PHE A 35 7.06 -12.68 4.23
N SER A 36 7.68 -13.25 3.19
CA SER A 36 9.12 -13.09 2.95
C SER A 36 9.51 -11.63 2.72
N CYS A 37 8.70 -10.87 1.98
CA CYS A 37 8.92 -9.44 1.73
C CYS A 37 8.84 -8.63 3.03
N VAL A 38 7.86 -8.90 3.89
CA VAL A 38 7.75 -8.27 5.21
C VAL A 38 8.99 -8.53 6.06
N ILE A 39 9.49 -9.77 6.09
CA ILE A 39 10.71 -10.12 6.85
C ILE A 39 11.92 -9.37 6.30
N LEU A 40 12.13 -9.40 4.99
CA LEU A 40 13.27 -8.75 4.34
C LEU A 40 13.27 -7.24 4.61
N ASP A 41 12.11 -6.59 4.48
CA ASP A 41 11.95 -5.18 4.76
C ASP A 41 12.22 -4.86 6.23
N PHE A 42 11.67 -5.66 7.15
CA PHE A 42 11.88 -5.48 8.58
C PHE A 42 13.36 -5.61 8.96
N VAL A 43 14.03 -6.67 8.48
CA VAL A 43 15.47 -6.88 8.72
C VAL A 43 16.29 -5.73 8.13
N THR A 44 15.95 -5.25 6.94
CA THR A 44 16.66 -4.14 6.29
C THR A 44 16.48 -2.83 7.05
N VAL A 45 15.26 -2.53 7.51
CA VAL A 45 14.98 -1.36 8.37
C VAL A 45 15.77 -1.44 9.68
N LEU A 46 15.80 -2.61 10.33
CA LEU A 46 16.57 -2.80 11.56
C LEU A 46 18.08 -2.62 11.33
N LYS A 47 18.64 -3.26 10.30
CA LYS A 47 20.06 -3.12 9.95
C LYS A 47 20.43 -1.68 9.62
N LEU A 48 19.59 -0.97 8.85
CA LEU A 48 19.84 0.41 8.47
C LEU A 48 19.78 1.34 9.69
N ASN A 49 18.83 1.14 10.59
CA ASN A 49 18.74 1.90 11.84
C ASN A 49 19.94 1.64 12.76
N PHE A 50 20.39 0.38 12.86
CA PHE A 50 21.57 0.02 13.64
C PHE A 50 22.84 0.65 13.04
N TYR A 51 23.04 0.51 11.72
CA TYR A 51 24.18 1.11 11.02
C TYR A 51 24.19 2.63 11.15
N ARG A 52 23.03 3.28 11.05
CA ARG A 52 22.88 4.72 11.29
C ARG A 52 23.35 5.12 12.68
N ARG A 53 22.93 4.42 13.74
CA ARG A 53 23.39 4.69 15.12
C ARG A 53 24.90 4.55 15.25
N LYS A 54 25.50 3.54 14.60
CA LYS A 54 26.95 3.29 14.63
C LYS A 54 27.77 4.27 13.79
N VAL A 55 27.23 4.76 12.68
CA VAL A 55 27.90 5.77 11.83
C VAL A 55 27.76 7.17 12.42
N GLN A 56 26.67 7.50 13.13
CA GLN A 56 26.57 8.78 13.83
C GLN A 56 27.66 8.97 14.90
N THR A 57 28.22 7.87 15.43
CA THR A 57 29.36 7.91 16.36
C THR A 57 30.74 8.00 15.67
N GLY A 58 30.82 7.92 14.34
CA GLY A 58 32.08 7.98 13.58
C GLY A 58 32.03 9.01 12.46
N SER A 59 33.08 9.83 12.32
CA SER A 59 33.14 11.05 11.48
C SER A 59 32.96 10.87 9.94
N LYS A 60 32.44 9.73 9.45
CA LYS A 60 32.18 9.44 8.03
C LYS A 60 30.68 9.31 7.72
N ALA A 61 29.88 10.28 8.13
CA ALA A 61 28.43 10.27 7.89
C ALA A 61 28.11 10.62 6.42
N LYS A 62 27.30 9.79 5.73
CA LYS A 62 26.61 10.22 4.49
C LYS A 62 25.68 11.40 4.83
N SER A 63 25.28 12.17 3.81
CA SER A 63 24.36 13.30 4.01
C SER A 63 23.11 12.82 4.79
N PRO A 64 22.75 13.49 5.91
CA PRO A 64 21.66 13.06 6.78
C PRO A 64 20.31 13.06 6.06
N GLY A 65 20.15 13.88 5.02
CA GLY A 65 18.95 13.92 4.18
C GLY A 65 18.79 12.69 3.28
N PHE A 66 19.86 12.23 2.63
CA PHE A 66 19.81 11.07 1.74
C PHE A 66 19.50 9.78 2.51
N GLN A 67 20.15 9.57 3.66
CA GLN A 67 19.88 8.41 4.51
C GLN A 67 18.47 8.40 5.09
N LYS A 68 17.90 9.57 5.42
CA LYS A 68 16.52 9.66 5.91
C LYS A 68 15.51 9.22 4.84
N LYS A 69 15.71 9.65 3.59
CA LYS A 69 14.86 9.24 2.46
C LYS A 69 14.89 7.72 2.24
N GLU A 70 16.07 7.11 2.33
CA GLU A 70 16.23 5.65 2.20
C GLU A 70 15.49 4.89 3.32
N VAL A 71 15.62 5.34 4.57
CA VAL A 71 14.87 4.78 5.71
C VAL A 71 13.36 4.96 5.52
N ASP A 72 12.91 6.13 5.08
CA ASP A 72 11.49 6.41 4.88
C ASP A 72 10.92 5.56 3.72
N PHE A 73 11.69 5.33 2.65
CA PHE A 73 11.31 4.40 1.57
C PHE A 73 11.15 2.96 2.08
N LEU A 74 12.09 2.48 2.90
CA LEU A 74 11.97 1.14 3.49
C LEU A 74 10.79 1.02 4.46
N LYS A 75 10.49 2.07 5.23
CA LYS A 75 9.28 2.11 6.07
C LYS A 75 8.01 2.12 5.25
N GLN A 76 8.02 2.79 4.09
CA GLN A 76 6.93 2.77 3.12
C GLN A 76 6.69 1.33 2.65
N SER A 77 7.72 0.69 2.09
CA SER A 77 7.68 -0.71 1.61
C SER A 77 7.19 -1.66 2.70
N LEU A 78 7.75 -1.57 3.91
CA LEU A 78 7.34 -2.40 5.04
C LEU A 78 5.86 -2.21 5.39
N THR A 79 5.37 -0.96 5.40
CA THR A 79 3.96 -0.67 5.72
C THR A 79 3.03 -1.24 4.66
N GLN A 80 3.37 -1.08 3.38
CA GLN A 80 2.58 -1.62 2.26
C GLN A 80 2.57 -3.15 2.27
N ASN A 81 3.73 -3.78 2.51
CA ASN A 81 3.84 -5.24 2.58
C ASN A 81 3.10 -5.83 3.78
N LEU A 82 3.09 -5.15 4.94
CA LEU A 82 2.29 -5.57 6.09
C LEU A 82 0.79 -5.49 5.80
N VAL A 83 0.33 -4.42 5.16
CA VAL A 83 -1.09 -4.28 4.80
C VAL A 83 -1.51 -5.28 3.72
N LEU A 84 -0.65 -5.56 2.75
CA LEU A 84 -0.88 -6.64 1.78
C LEU A 84 -1.00 -8.00 2.46
N PHE A 85 -0.11 -8.31 3.40
CA PHE A 85 -0.17 -9.56 4.16
C PHE A 85 -1.47 -9.67 4.97
N LEU A 86 -1.89 -8.61 5.66
CA LEU A 86 -3.17 -8.55 6.38
C LEU A 86 -4.36 -8.68 5.43
N THR A 87 -4.27 -8.11 4.24
CA THR A 87 -5.28 -8.22 3.18
C THR A 87 -5.47 -9.66 2.75
N LEU A 88 -4.39 -10.43 2.58
CA LEU A 88 -4.47 -11.86 2.26
C LEU A 88 -5.19 -12.65 3.37
N ALA A 89 -4.93 -12.31 4.64
CA ALA A 89 -5.63 -12.92 5.77
C ALA A 89 -7.14 -12.57 5.77
N VAL A 90 -7.49 -11.30 5.50
CA VAL A 90 -8.89 -10.89 5.35
C VAL A 90 -9.55 -11.61 4.18
N TYR A 91 -8.88 -11.74 3.05
CA TYR A 91 -9.41 -12.45 1.88
C TYR A 91 -9.68 -13.93 2.19
N TYR A 92 -8.84 -14.57 3.00
CA TYR A 92 -9.05 -15.93 3.47
C TYR A 92 -10.25 -16.06 4.45
N LEU A 93 -10.43 -15.08 5.34
CA LEU A 93 -11.48 -15.12 6.38
C LEU A 93 -12.83 -14.57 5.90
N ALA A 94 -12.84 -13.65 4.94
CA ALA A 94 -14.03 -12.96 4.46
C ALA A 94 -15.17 -13.92 4.03
N PRO A 95 -14.92 -15.03 3.30
CA PRO A 95 -15.95 -15.99 2.95
C PRO A 95 -16.62 -16.67 4.15
N GLN A 96 -15.97 -16.70 5.33
CA GLN A 96 -16.55 -17.24 6.56
C GLN A 96 -17.41 -16.23 7.33
N ILE A 97 -17.26 -14.95 7.03
CA ILE A 97 -17.94 -13.84 7.74
C ILE A 97 -19.19 -13.41 6.97
N TYR A 98 -19.12 -13.35 5.64
CA TYR A 98 -20.25 -12.91 4.83
C TYR A 98 -21.25 -14.04 4.57
N THR A 99 -22.45 -13.89 5.10
CA THR A 99 -23.58 -14.83 4.89
C THR A 99 -24.47 -14.42 3.71
N ASP A 100 -24.51 -13.13 3.37
CA ASP A 100 -25.27 -12.58 2.25
C ASP A 100 -24.35 -12.09 1.12
N ARG A 101 -24.75 -12.41 -0.11
CA ARG A 101 -24.00 -12.14 -1.34
C ARG A 101 -23.86 -10.64 -1.65
N LYS A 102 -24.90 -9.83 -1.41
CA LYS A 102 -24.85 -8.38 -1.69
C LYS A 102 -23.85 -7.71 -0.75
N THR A 103 -23.85 -8.15 0.50
CA THR A 103 -22.93 -7.71 1.55
C THR A 103 -21.49 -8.14 1.23
N ALA A 104 -21.28 -9.37 0.76
CA ALA A 104 -19.97 -9.84 0.32
C ALA A 104 -19.41 -9.01 -0.85
N PHE A 105 -20.23 -8.74 -1.87
CA PHE A 105 -19.83 -7.95 -3.04
C PHE A 105 -19.51 -6.49 -2.69
N LEU A 106 -20.38 -5.82 -1.93
CA LEU A 106 -20.14 -4.44 -1.49
C LEU A 106 -18.93 -4.38 -0.56
N GLY A 107 -18.83 -5.32 0.39
CA GLY A 107 -17.73 -5.39 1.34
C GLY A 107 -16.38 -5.59 0.65
N SER A 108 -16.27 -6.54 -0.29
CA SER A 108 -15.02 -6.80 -1.03
C SER A 108 -14.62 -5.61 -1.91
N THR A 109 -15.58 -5.00 -2.61
CA THR A 109 -15.34 -3.85 -3.48
C THR A 109 -14.88 -2.63 -2.69
N LEU A 110 -15.59 -2.28 -1.61
CA LEU A 110 -15.23 -1.15 -0.75
C LEU A 110 -13.87 -1.39 -0.08
N PHE A 111 -13.63 -2.61 0.41
CA PHE A 111 -12.35 -2.98 1.00
C PHE A 111 -11.20 -2.80 -0.01
N TRP A 112 -11.38 -3.25 -1.25
CA TRP A 112 -10.40 -3.05 -2.31
C TRP A 112 -10.11 -1.57 -2.61
N CYS A 113 -11.15 -0.73 -2.67
CA CYS A 113 -10.99 0.71 -2.84
C CYS A 113 -10.23 1.36 -1.67
N ILE A 114 -10.55 0.98 -0.44
CA ILE A 114 -9.89 1.48 0.77
C ILE A 114 -8.41 1.11 0.77
N LEU A 115 -8.06 -0.12 0.37
CA LEU A 115 -6.67 -0.56 0.29
C LEU A 115 -5.86 0.26 -0.72
N ASN A 116 -6.40 0.47 -1.93
CA ASN A 116 -5.73 1.30 -2.95
C ASN A 116 -5.59 2.76 -2.50
N ALA A 117 -6.60 3.31 -1.81
CA ALA A 117 -6.51 4.64 -1.21
C ALA A 117 -5.42 4.69 -0.12
N PHE A 118 -5.36 3.66 0.74
CA PHE A 118 -4.36 3.54 1.79
C PHE A 118 -2.94 3.48 1.22
N ASP A 119 -2.71 2.72 0.15
CA ASP A 119 -1.41 2.69 -0.54
C ASP A 119 -0.97 4.09 -0.99
N GLY A 120 -1.88 4.85 -1.60
CA GLY A 120 -1.64 6.24 -1.95
C GLY A 120 -1.28 7.11 -0.73
N LEU A 121 -2.00 6.95 0.38
CA LEU A 121 -1.71 7.68 1.62
C LEU A 121 -0.34 7.33 2.22
N VAL A 122 0.06 6.05 2.16
CA VAL A 122 1.37 5.59 2.63
C VAL A 122 2.49 6.21 1.81
N ILE A 123 2.35 6.27 0.48
CA ILE A 123 3.31 6.95 -0.40
C ILE A 123 3.42 8.44 -0.02
N ILE A 124 2.29 9.13 0.13
CA ILE A 124 2.28 10.55 0.51
C ILE A 124 2.96 10.75 1.88
N LYS A 125 2.75 9.85 2.85
CA LYS A 125 3.34 9.96 4.19
C LYS A 125 4.87 9.88 4.18
N TYR A 126 5.43 8.90 3.48
CA TYR A 126 6.86 8.60 3.55
C TYR A 126 7.69 9.28 2.46
N ASN A 127 7.12 9.50 1.27
CA ASN A 127 7.84 10.13 0.17
C ASN A 127 7.82 11.67 0.29
N SER A 128 8.95 12.24 0.73
CA SER A 128 9.12 13.71 0.84
C SER A 128 9.02 14.44 -0.49
N ASP A 129 9.41 13.79 -1.58
CA ASP A 129 9.45 14.43 -2.89
C ASP A 129 8.02 14.56 -3.43
N VAL A 130 7.21 13.50 -3.31
CA VAL A 130 5.76 13.54 -3.60
C VAL A 130 5.07 14.63 -2.78
N ARG A 131 5.34 14.74 -1.47
CA ARG A 131 4.79 15.84 -0.65
C ARG A 131 5.25 17.21 -1.13
N GLY A 132 6.50 17.33 -1.56
CA GLY A 132 7.04 18.54 -2.15
C GLY A 132 6.24 18.97 -3.38
N TYR A 133 6.04 18.04 -4.32
CA TYR A 133 5.24 18.25 -5.54
C TYR A 133 3.78 18.62 -5.24
N ILE A 134 3.13 17.92 -4.30
CA ILE A 134 1.75 18.21 -3.91
C ILE A 134 1.67 19.62 -3.32
N ARG A 135 2.59 19.98 -2.42
CA ARG A 135 2.61 21.29 -1.76
C ARG A 135 2.86 22.44 -2.73
N THR A 136 3.76 22.27 -3.71
CA THR A 136 4.01 23.29 -4.74
C THR A 136 2.85 23.40 -5.72
N GLY A 137 2.20 22.29 -6.07
CA GLY A 137 0.97 22.26 -6.86
C GLY A 137 -0.15 23.08 -6.21
N PHE A 138 -0.49 22.78 -4.95
CA PHE A 138 -1.49 23.55 -4.20
C PHE A 138 -1.13 25.03 -4.06
N LYS A 139 0.15 25.35 -3.79
CA LYS A 139 0.59 26.76 -3.70
C LYS A 139 0.38 27.51 -5.02
N LYS A 140 0.63 26.86 -6.16
CA LYS A 140 0.40 27.44 -7.50
C LYS A 140 -1.08 27.66 -7.77
N GLU A 141 -1.93 26.71 -7.38
CA GLU A 141 -3.39 26.80 -7.55
C GLU A 141 -3.99 27.93 -6.70
N THR A 142 -3.60 28.03 -5.42
CA THR A 142 -4.01 29.15 -4.55
C THR A 142 -3.56 30.50 -5.12
N LEU A 143 -2.33 30.60 -5.64
CA LEU A 143 -1.85 31.82 -6.30
C LEU A 143 -2.70 32.20 -7.52
N MET A 144 -3.07 31.23 -8.36
CA MET A 144 -3.96 31.50 -9.51
C MET A 144 -5.36 31.95 -9.07
N VAL A 145 -5.93 31.34 -8.03
CA VAL A 145 -7.24 31.76 -7.49
C VAL A 145 -7.17 33.18 -6.93
N VAL A 146 -6.12 33.53 -6.17
CA VAL A 146 -5.94 34.89 -5.63
C VAL A 146 -5.77 35.93 -6.74
N VAL A 147 -5.03 35.61 -7.82
CA VAL A 147 -4.88 36.51 -8.98
C VAL A 147 -6.22 36.69 -9.71
N SER A 148 -7.00 35.62 -9.88
CA SER A 148 -8.33 35.69 -10.51
C SER A 148 -9.30 36.55 -9.69
N VAL A 149 -9.34 36.36 -8.36
CA VAL A 149 -10.20 37.15 -7.46
C VAL A 149 -9.72 38.60 -7.34
N GLY A 150 -8.41 38.83 -7.24
CA GLY A 150 -7.81 40.17 -7.16
C GLY A 150 -7.92 40.97 -8.47
N GLY A 151 -7.94 40.30 -9.62
CA GLY A 151 -8.21 40.91 -10.92
C GLY A 151 -9.69 41.25 -11.16
N SER A 152 -10.60 40.77 -10.32
CA SER A 152 -12.05 41.00 -10.41
C SER A 152 -12.53 42.22 -9.60
N VAL A 153 -11.64 42.95 -8.92
CA VAL A 153 -11.96 44.12 -8.08
C VAL A 153 -11.54 45.45 -8.74
N PHE A 154 -11.12 45.41 -10.01
CA PHE A 154 -10.82 46.60 -10.80
C PHE A 154 -11.71 46.67 -12.06
N TYR A 155 -13.00 46.93 -11.87
CA TYR A 155 -13.88 47.54 -12.87
C TYR A 155 -14.90 48.42 -12.17
#